data_AF-A0A9P0TCT0-F1
#
_entry.id   AF-A0A9P0TCT0-F1
#
_cell.length_a   1.000
_cell.length_b   1.000
_cell.length_c   1.000
_cell.angle_alpha   90.00
_cell.angle_beta   90.00
_cell.angle_gamma   90.00
#
_symmetry.space_group_name_H-M   'P 1'
#
loop_
_entity.id
_entity.type
_entity.pdbx_description
1 polymer ?
#
loop_
_entity_poly.entity_id
_entity_poly.type
_entity_poly.pdbx_seq_one_letter_code
_entity_poly.pdbx_strand_id
1 'polypeptide(L)'
;MAPLVDNSTVVENLSEIYKKRFQNSTSCEELLANYTFDPLVLIDVDWKTFYFWNAAKEPLHMFRFSVPYPVLVDRFRTELNLTPPVDWNRTALFMETSNDFSALFISTNTSGRFRIVTNLDFYHDLPYTEMAIKLVKPFYVILLQCEFRFGYALAPFDDMPDEKHIDDAISVLGIKSEFNETYLYEEQFYSQFSMLDDHKNEDEYEDEEYLDDEL
;
A
#
# COMPACT_ATOMS: atom_id res chain seq x y z
N MET A 1 11.43 -36.53 -15.46
CA MET A 1 10.76 -35.36 -16.06
C MET A 1 9.57 -35.04 -15.17
N ALA A 2 9.68 -34.04 -14.30
CA ALA A 2 8.52 -33.55 -13.56
C ALA A 2 7.66 -32.70 -14.51
N PRO A 3 6.32 -32.80 -14.48
CA PRO A 3 5.48 -31.96 -15.31
C PRO A 3 5.61 -30.50 -14.86
N LEU A 4 5.82 -29.61 -15.83
CA LEU A 4 5.72 -28.17 -15.63
C LEU A 4 4.27 -27.88 -15.22
N VAL A 5 4.07 -27.49 -13.96
CA VAL A 5 2.77 -26.98 -13.51
C VAL A 5 2.53 -25.69 -14.29
N ASP A 6 1.43 -25.66 -15.03
CA ASP A 6 1.00 -24.48 -15.77
C ASP A 6 0.64 -23.37 -14.75
N ASN A 7 1.49 -22.35 -14.68
CA ASN A 7 1.31 -21.22 -13.76
C ASN A 7 -0.03 -20.50 -14.01
N SER A 8 -0.59 -20.55 -15.22
CA SER A 8 -1.87 -19.94 -15.56
C SER A 8 -3.02 -20.54 -14.74
N THR A 9 -3.03 -21.87 -14.58
CA THR A 9 -4.10 -22.57 -13.84
C THR A 9 -4.02 -22.31 -12.33
N VAL A 10 -2.83 -22.02 -11.80
CA VAL A 10 -2.63 -21.70 -10.37
C VAL A 10 -3.11 -20.29 -10.04
N VAL A 11 -2.81 -19.32 -10.91
CA VAL A 11 -3.24 -17.91 -10.75
C VAL A 11 -4.75 -17.77 -10.85
N GLU A 12 -5.40 -18.44 -11.82
CA GLU A 12 -6.86 -18.45 -11.95
C GLU A 12 -7.55 -19.01 -10.70
N ASN A 13 -6.99 -20.08 -10.13
CA ASN A 13 -7.55 -20.72 -8.94
C ASN A 13 -7.41 -19.84 -7.69
N LEU A 14 -6.29 -19.12 -7.55
CA LEU A 14 -6.10 -18.15 -6.47
C LEU A 14 -7.06 -16.95 -6.60
N SER A 15 -7.20 -16.38 -7.80
CA SER A 15 -8.12 -15.27 -8.07
C SER A 15 -9.55 -15.59 -7.64
N GLU A 16 -10.05 -16.78 -7.99
CA GLU A 16 -11.38 -17.24 -7.58
C GLU A 16 -11.51 -17.48 -6.08
N ILE A 17 -10.46 -17.98 -5.41
CA ILE A 17 -10.44 -18.13 -3.95
C ILE A 17 -10.52 -16.77 -3.26
N TYR A 18 -9.74 -15.79 -3.71
CA TYR A 18 -9.78 -14.42 -3.18
C TYR A 18 -11.15 -13.80 -3.40
N LYS A 19 -11.68 -13.83 -4.63
CA LYS A 19 -13.02 -13.32 -4.95
C LYS A 19 -14.07 -13.93 -4.04
N LYS A 20 -14.06 -15.26 -3.87
CA LYS A 20 -15.05 -15.96 -3.04
C LYS A 20 -14.94 -15.58 -1.56
N ARG A 21 -13.73 -15.43 -1.01
CA ARG A 21 -13.54 -15.01 0.39
C ARG A 21 -14.04 -13.59 0.62
N PHE A 22 -13.69 -12.67 -0.27
CA PHE A 22 -14.05 -11.26 -0.09
C PHE A 22 -15.45 -10.91 -0.63
N GLN A 23 -16.29 -11.88 -1.02
CA GLN A 23 -17.65 -11.65 -1.54
C GLN A 23 -18.52 -10.78 -0.63
N ASN A 24 -18.36 -10.90 0.69
CA ASN A 24 -19.12 -10.16 1.70
C ASN A 24 -18.43 -8.87 2.17
N SER A 25 -17.22 -8.57 1.66
CA SER A 25 -16.48 -7.36 2.01
C SER A 25 -16.99 -6.14 1.25
N THR A 26 -16.80 -4.95 1.81
CA THR A 26 -17.18 -3.67 1.18
C THR A 26 -16.60 -3.56 -0.22
N SER A 27 -17.46 -3.25 -1.19
CA SER A 27 -17.06 -3.02 -2.59
C SER A 27 -16.64 -1.56 -2.82
N CYS A 28 -15.91 -1.29 -3.91
CA CYS A 28 -15.61 0.07 -4.32
C CYS A 28 -16.88 0.91 -4.59
N GLU A 29 -17.92 0.27 -5.13
CA GLU A 29 -19.22 0.90 -5.40
C GLU A 29 -19.93 1.30 -4.09
N GLU A 30 -19.93 0.42 -3.09
CA GLU A 30 -20.49 0.71 -1.75
C GLU A 30 -19.67 1.79 -1.05
N LEU A 31 -18.33 1.72 -1.13
CA LEU A 31 -17.43 2.68 -0.51
C LEU A 31 -17.67 4.11 -1.04
N LEU A 32 -17.77 4.24 -2.35
CA LEU A 32 -17.86 5.53 -3.05
C LEU A 32 -19.30 6.00 -3.28
N ALA A 33 -20.30 5.30 -2.76
CA ALA A 33 -21.70 5.69 -2.90
C ALA A 33 -21.94 7.10 -2.36
N ASN A 34 -22.45 8.00 -3.22
CA ASN A 34 -22.72 9.41 -2.92
C ASN A 34 -21.50 10.19 -2.40
N TYR A 35 -20.29 9.78 -2.79
CA TYR A 35 -19.05 10.42 -2.38
C TYR A 35 -18.47 11.30 -3.49
N THR A 36 -17.86 12.42 -3.11
CA THR A 36 -17.06 13.25 -4.01
C THR A 36 -15.70 13.41 -3.38
N PHE A 37 -14.68 12.94 -4.09
CA PHE A 37 -13.30 12.97 -3.70
C PHE A 37 -12.60 14.20 -4.29
N ASP A 38 -11.88 14.93 -3.42
CA ASP A 38 -10.91 15.93 -3.84
C ASP A 38 -9.49 15.36 -3.63
N PRO A 39 -8.72 15.10 -4.69
CA PRO A 39 -7.37 14.53 -4.56
C PRO A 39 -6.38 15.46 -3.84
N LEU A 40 -6.62 16.78 -3.84
CA LEU A 40 -5.69 17.75 -3.26
C LEU A 40 -5.58 17.60 -1.73
N VAL A 41 -6.57 17.01 -1.07
CA VAL A 41 -6.57 16.77 0.37
C VAL A 41 -5.52 15.76 0.83
N LEU A 42 -4.96 14.97 -0.09
CA LEU A 42 -3.93 13.97 0.22
C LEU A 42 -2.51 14.50 0.11
N ILE A 43 -2.33 15.62 -0.59
CA ILE A 43 -1.02 16.14 -0.97
C ILE A 43 -0.35 16.80 0.24
N ASP A 44 0.98 16.69 0.30
CA ASP A 44 1.82 17.28 1.37
C ASP A 44 1.52 16.74 2.78
N VAL A 45 0.92 15.56 2.87
CA VAL A 45 0.72 14.81 4.11
C VAL A 45 1.44 13.46 3.97
N ASP A 46 2.24 13.13 4.98
CA ASP A 46 2.82 11.78 5.09
C ASP A 46 1.79 10.87 5.78
N TRP A 47 1.31 9.86 5.05
CA TRP A 47 0.27 8.95 5.51
C TRP A 47 0.90 7.63 5.93
N LYS A 48 0.46 7.04 7.05
CA LYS A 48 0.93 5.73 7.51
C LYS A 48 -0.25 4.78 7.66
N THR A 49 -0.07 3.52 7.24
CA THR A 49 -1.05 2.47 7.50
C THR A 49 -1.22 2.28 9.00
N PHE A 50 -2.46 2.30 9.47
CA PHE A 50 -2.80 1.91 10.85
C PHE A 50 -3.66 0.65 10.89
N TYR A 51 -4.35 0.34 9.80
CA TYR A 51 -5.25 -0.79 9.69
C TYR A 51 -5.24 -1.32 8.26
N PHE A 52 -5.27 -2.64 8.09
CA PHE A 52 -5.28 -3.28 6.78
C PHE A 52 -6.11 -4.55 6.81
N TRP A 53 -6.66 -4.90 5.65
CA TRP A 53 -7.40 -6.14 5.45
C TRP A 53 -6.92 -6.79 4.16
N ASN A 54 -5.88 -7.60 4.30
CA ASN A 54 -5.24 -8.32 3.21
C ASN A 54 -4.92 -9.73 3.71
N ALA A 55 -5.05 -10.74 2.84
CA ALA A 55 -4.64 -12.10 3.20
C ALA A 55 -3.12 -12.26 3.15
N ALA A 56 -2.42 -11.39 2.40
CA ALA A 56 -0.98 -11.29 2.44
C ALA A 56 -0.57 -10.42 3.64
N LYS A 57 0.34 -10.93 4.46
CA LYS A 57 1.03 -10.11 5.46
C LYS A 57 2.02 -9.23 4.71
N GLU A 58 1.79 -7.93 4.76
CA GLU A 58 2.63 -6.93 4.12
C GLU A 58 3.15 -5.97 5.18
N PRO A 59 4.39 -5.48 5.04
CA PRO A 59 4.94 -4.55 6.00
C PRO A 59 4.19 -3.22 5.95
N LEU A 60 4.14 -2.51 7.08
CA LEU A 60 3.52 -1.20 7.14
C LEU A 60 4.29 -0.21 6.25
N HIS A 61 3.55 0.47 5.40
CA HIS A 61 4.10 1.44 4.46
C HIS A 61 3.71 2.87 4.86
N MET A 62 4.64 3.79 4.67
CA MET A 62 4.30 5.20 4.55
C MET A 62 3.94 5.49 3.09
N PHE A 63 2.95 6.34 2.87
CA PHE A 63 2.46 6.78 1.58
C PHE A 63 2.57 8.29 1.50
N ARG A 64 3.10 8.79 0.38
CA ARG A 64 3.16 10.21 0.06
C ARG A 64 2.48 10.45 -1.27
N PHE A 65 1.46 11.32 -1.26
CA PHE A 65 0.77 11.73 -2.47
C PHE A 65 1.28 13.10 -2.92
N SER A 66 1.39 13.29 -4.23
CA SER A 66 1.83 14.54 -4.81
C SER A 66 1.17 14.80 -6.17
N VAL A 67 1.36 16.05 -6.64
CA VAL A 67 0.91 16.44 -7.98
C VAL A 67 1.71 15.67 -9.04
N PRO A 68 1.05 15.07 -10.05
CA PRO A 68 1.74 14.36 -11.12
C PRO A 68 2.39 15.35 -12.10
N TYR A 69 3.62 15.77 -11.81
CA TYR A 69 4.35 16.68 -12.69
C TYR A 69 4.51 16.11 -14.10
N PRO A 70 4.44 16.94 -15.17
CA PRO A 70 4.50 16.45 -16.55
C PRO A 70 5.69 15.54 -16.85
N VAL A 71 6.87 15.86 -16.30
CA VAL A 71 8.09 15.05 -16.46
C VAL A 71 7.94 13.63 -15.89
N LEU A 72 7.22 13.46 -14.78
CA LEU A 72 6.97 12.15 -14.17
C LEU A 72 5.95 11.35 -15.01
N VAL A 73 4.90 12.01 -15.48
CA VAL A 73 3.90 11.39 -16.37
C VAL A 73 4.54 10.92 -17.67
N ASP A 74 5.41 11.75 -18.28
CA ASP A 74 6.13 11.42 -19.51
C ASP A 74 7.09 10.24 -19.33
N ARG A 75 7.71 10.10 -18.15
CA ARG A 75 8.54 8.94 -17.82
C ARG A 75 7.72 7.65 -17.84
N PHE A 76 6.62 7.58 -17.08
CA PHE A 76 5.73 6.41 -17.07
C PHE A 76 5.21 6.08 -18.47
N ARG A 77 4.82 7.11 -19.23
CA ARG A 77 4.33 6.97 -20.60
C ARG A 77 5.36 6.38 -21.56
N THR A 78 6.64 6.69 -21.37
CA THR A 78 7.71 6.24 -22.25
C THR A 78 8.21 4.85 -21.86
N GLU A 79 8.23 4.55 -20.56
CA GLU A 79 8.71 3.27 -20.03
C GLU A 79 7.67 2.14 -20.15
N LEU A 80 6.37 2.47 -20.10
CA LEU A 80 5.30 1.47 -20.07
C LEU A 80 4.53 1.40 -21.39
N ASN A 81 4.45 0.19 -21.95
CA ASN A 81 3.64 -0.10 -23.14
C ASN A 81 2.39 -0.91 -22.76
N LEU A 82 1.37 -0.22 -22.23
CA LEU A 82 0.18 -0.84 -21.65
C LEU A 82 -0.93 -1.06 -22.68
N THR A 83 -1.63 -2.19 -22.57
CA THR A 83 -2.83 -2.51 -23.37
C THR A 83 -3.99 -2.83 -22.44
N PRO A 84 -5.11 -2.08 -22.45
CA PRO A 84 -5.42 -0.99 -23.37
C PRO A 84 -4.63 0.30 -23.06
N PRO A 85 -4.53 1.24 -24.03
CA PRO A 85 -3.82 2.50 -23.84
C PRO A 85 -4.37 3.32 -22.66
N VAL A 86 -3.46 3.93 -21.90
CA VAL A 86 -3.79 4.83 -20.79
C VAL A 86 -4.01 6.26 -21.29
N ASP A 87 -5.05 6.92 -20.78
CA ASP A 87 -5.28 8.35 -20.99
C ASP A 87 -4.49 9.17 -19.97
N TRP A 88 -3.25 9.49 -20.31
CA TRP A 88 -2.31 10.22 -19.44
C TRP A 88 -2.80 11.62 -19.05
N ASN A 89 -3.73 12.22 -19.79
CA ASN A 89 -4.30 13.53 -19.45
C ASN A 89 -5.22 13.48 -18.23
N ARG A 90 -5.64 12.28 -17.81
CA ARG A 90 -6.50 12.05 -16.64
C ARG A 90 -5.71 11.72 -15.37
N THR A 91 -4.40 11.82 -15.41
CA THR A 91 -3.54 11.62 -14.24
C THR A 91 -3.87 12.66 -13.18
N ALA A 92 -4.25 12.21 -11.98
CA ALA A 92 -4.69 13.09 -10.89
C ALA A 92 -3.73 13.10 -9.70
N LEU A 93 -3.10 11.97 -9.40
CA LEU A 93 -2.15 11.85 -8.29
C LEU A 93 -0.94 11.02 -8.73
N PHE A 94 0.21 11.38 -8.17
CA PHE A 94 1.35 10.51 -8.06
C PHE A 94 1.49 10.06 -6.60
N MET A 95 1.84 8.81 -6.39
CA MET A 95 2.01 8.21 -5.07
C MET A 95 3.35 7.50 -5.02
N GLU A 96 4.04 7.68 -3.91
CA GLU A 96 5.24 6.94 -3.55
C GLU A 96 5.07 6.34 -2.16
N THR A 97 5.73 5.23 -1.94
CA THR A 97 5.79 4.58 -0.63
C THR A 97 7.22 4.45 -0.14
N SER A 98 7.39 4.19 1.16
CA SER A 98 8.71 4.03 1.80
C SER A 98 9.52 2.81 1.33
N ASN A 99 8.96 1.93 0.49
CA ASN A 99 9.62 0.76 -0.10
C ASN A 99 9.87 0.92 -1.61
N ASP A 100 10.04 2.16 -2.08
CA ASP A 100 10.32 2.50 -3.48
C ASP A 100 9.24 2.07 -4.49
N PHE A 101 8.02 1.78 -4.02
CA PHE A 101 6.88 1.60 -4.90
C PHE A 101 6.32 2.95 -5.31
N SER A 102 6.10 3.13 -6.61
CA SER A 102 5.56 4.36 -7.17
C SER A 102 4.43 4.06 -8.16
N ALA A 103 3.41 4.91 -8.15
CA ALA A 103 2.28 4.75 -9.03
C ALA A 103 1.62 6.07 -9.43
N LEU A 104 1.07 6.07 -10.64
CA LEU A 104 0.19 7.12 -11.14
C LEU A 104 -1.27 6.68 -11.00
N PHE A 105 -2.09 7.59 -10.48
CA PHE A 105 -3.53 7.41 -10.31
C PHE A 105 -4.24 8.14 -11.45
N ILE A 106 -4.80 7.37 -12.37
CA ILE A 106 -5.55 7.86 -13.53
C ILE A 106 -7.03 7.89 -13.18
N SER A 107 -7.63 9.08 -13.23
CA SER A 107 -9.02 9.29 -12.84
C SER A 107 -9.97 8.47 -13.72
N THR A 108 -10.96 7.82 -13.10
CA THR A 108 -12.09 7.23 -13.82
C THR A 108 -13.28 8.19 -13.88
N ASN A 109 -14.40 7.74 -14.42
CA ASN A 109 -15.64 8.53 -14.45
C ASN A 109 -16.34 8.58 -13.08
N THR A 110 -15.88 7.78 -12.12
CA THR A 110 -16.42 7.74 -10.76
C THR A 110 -15.46 8.47 -9.82
N SER A 111 -15.97 9.45 -9.08
CA SER A 111 -15.17 10.22 -8.13
C SER A 111 -14.57 9.31 -7.05
N GLY A 112 -13.27 9.46 -6.77
CA GLY A 112 -12.54 8.61 -5.84
C GLY A 112 -12.14 7.25 -6.42
N ARG A 113 -12.51 6.88 -7.65
CA ARG A 113 -12.06 5.65 -8.30
C ARG A 113 -10.97 5.95 -9.34
N PHE A 114 -9.88 5.21 -9.26
CA PHE A 114 -8.69 5.40 -10.08
C PHE A 114 -8.23 4.08 -10.71
N ARG A 115 -7.63 4.18 -11.90
CA ARG A 115 -6.76 3.14 -12.45
C ARG A 115 -5.34 3.45 -12.02
N ILE A 116 -4.68 2.46 -11.45
CA ILE A 116 -3.33 2.57 -10.91
C ILE A 116 -2.37 2.00 -11.93
N VAL A 117 -1.39 2.81 -12.30
CA VAL A 117 -0.30 2.43 -13.19
C VAL A 117 0.99 2.46 -12.38
N THR A 118 1.67 1.34 -12.29
CA THR A 118 2.86 1.16 -11.46
C THR A 118 4.11 1.04 -12.34
N ASN A 119 5.25 1.48 -11.83
CA ASN A 119 6.54 1.25 -12.50
C ASN A 119 7.10 -0.17 -12.26
N LEU A 120 6.47 -0.95 -11.39
CA LEU A 120 6.84 -2.34 -11.14
C LEU A 120 6.17 -3.28 -12.15
N ASP A 121 6.98 -4.11 -12.79
CA ASP A 121 6.60 -5.07 -13.83
C ASP A 121 5.94 -6.36 -13.28
N PHE A 122 5.48 -6.35 -12.02
CA PHE A 122 4.96 -7.54 -11.33
C PHE A 122 3.67 -8.10 -11.95
N TYR A 123 2.97 -7.30 -12.74
CA TYR A 123 1.70 -7.67 -13.36
C TYR A 123 1.76 -7.50 -14.88
N HIS A 124 2.65 -8.24 -15.54
CA HIS A 124 2.72 -8.27 -17.01
C HIS A 124 1.36 -8.56 -17.68
N ASP A 125 0.46 -9.28 -16.99
CA ASP A 125 -0.86 -9.67 -17.52
C ASP A 125 -2.01 -8.72 -17.13
N LEU A 126 -1.80 -7.79 -16.19
CA LEU A 126 -2.80 -6.79 -15.78
C LEU A 126 -2.25 -5.38 -15.97
N PRO A 127 -2.66 -4.66 -17.04
CA PRO A 127 -2.09 -3.36 -17.42
C PRO A 127 -2.34 -2.26 -16.38
N TYR A 128 -3.33 -2.46 -15.50
CA TYR A 128 -3.66 -1.58 -14.40
C TYR A 128 -4.48 -2.34 -13.36
N THR A 129 -4.44 -1.84 -12.13
CA THR A 129 -5.38 -2.23 -11.07
C THR A 129 -6.34 -1.09 -10.80
N GLU A 130 -7.61 -1.38 -10.51
CA GLU A 130 -8.55 -0.34 -10.07
C GLU A 130 -8.58 -0.24 -8.54
N MET A 131 -8.47 0.99 -8.03
CA MET A 131 -8.57 1.30 -6.61
C MET A 131 -9.59 2.41 -6.35
N ALA A 132 -10.26 2.31 -5.22
CA ALA A 132 -11.06 3.38 -4.65
C ALA A 132 -10.31 4.05 -3.50
N ILE A 133 -10.39 5.38 -3.48
CA ILE A 133 -9.89 6.24 -2.42
C ILE A 133 -11.06 6.98 -1.80
N LYS A 134 -11.15 6.94 -0.47
CA LYS A 134 -12.11 7.72 0.30
C LYS A 134 -11.45 8.38 1.50
N LEU A 135 -11.72 9.66 1.70
CA LEU A 135 -11.40 10.37 2.93
C LEU A 135 -12.58 10.22 3.89
N VAL A 136 -12.30 9.80 5.11
CA VAL A 136 -13.25 9.59 6.21
C VAL A 136 -12.91 10.55 7.33
N LYS A 137 -13.92 11.12 7.99
CA LYS A 137 -13.71 12.03 9.12
C LYS A 137 -13.20 11.25 10.35
N PRO A 138 -12.30 11.81 11.17
CA PRO A 138 -11.77 13.16 11.10
C PRO A 138 -10.77 13.36 9.95
N PHE A 139 -9.79 12.46 9.76
CA PHE A 139 -8.80 12.52 8.67
C PHE A 139 -8.20 11.14 8.37
N TYR A 140 -9.00 10.15 8.00
CA TYR A 140 -8.51 8.82 7.58
C TYR A 140 -8.69 8.60 6.08
N VAL A 141 -7.75 7.90 5.46
CA VAL A 141 -7.82 7.56 4.03
C VAL A 141 -8.00 6.07 3.88
N ILE A 142 -9.03 5.66 3.14
CA ILE A 142 -9.26 4.28 2.76
C ILE A 142 -8.74 4.10 1.34
N LEU A 143 -7.83 3.14 1.16
CA LEU A 143 -7.38 2.64 -0.13
C LEU A 143 -7.93 1.23 -0.31
N LEU A 144 -8.83 1.03 -1.27
CA LEU A 144 -9.51 -0.27 -1.50
C LEU A 144 -9.27 -0.73 -2.93
N GLN A 145 -8.69 -1.92 -3.12
CA GLN A 145 -8.56 -2.54 -4.43
C GLN A 145 -9.90 -3.14 -4.88
N CYS A 146 -10.36 -2.83 -6.10
CA CYS A 146 -11.77 -3.07 -6.45
C CYS A 146 -12.13 -4.51 -6.85
N GLU A 147 -11.18 -5.32 -7.32
CA GLU A 147 -11.45 -6.70 -7.77
C GLU A 147 -11.45 -7.70 -6.62
N PHE A 148 -10.42 -7.64 -5.78
CA PHE A 148 -10.14 -8.55 -4.68
C PHE A 148 -10.56 -7.98 -3.33
N ARG A 149 -10.89 -6.67 -3.25
CA ARG A 149 -11.42 -5.99 -2.06
C ARG A 149 -10.51 -6.00 -0.84
N PHE A 150 -9.21 -6.23 -1.02
CA PHE A 150 -8.23 -5.94 0.01
C PHE A 150 -7.94 -4.43 0.05
N GLY A 151 -7.46 -3.94 1.18
CA GLY A 151 -7.20 -2.52 1.33
C GLY A 151 -6.49 -2.14 2.62
N TYR A 152 -6.27 -0.84 2.72
CA TYR A 152 -5.57 -0.19 3.84
C TYR A 152 -6.38 1.01 4.30
N ALA A 153 -6.28 1.31 5.58
CA ALA A 153 -6.64 2.59 6.14
C ALA A 153 -5.38 3.29 6.64
N LEU A 154 -5.25 4.55 6.24
CA LEU A 154 -4.13 5.41 6.52
C LEU A 154 -4.56 6.56 7.44
N ALA A 155 -3.67 6.97 8.33
CA ALA A 155 -3.78 8.17 9.13
C ALA A 155 -2.57 9.08 8.83
N PRO A 156 -2.66 10.39 9.07
CA PRO A 156 -1.49 11.26 9.07
C PRO A 156 -0.46 10.71 10.05
N PHE A 157 0.81 10.69 9.68
CA PHE A 157 1.87 10.13 10.50
C PHE A 157 1.91 10.73 11.92
N ASP A 158 1.70 12.05 12.01
CA ASP A 158 1.70 12.80 13.27
C ASP A 158 0.39 12.64 14.08
N ASP A 159 -0.64 12.02 13.51
CA ASP A 159 -1.98 11.83 14.11
C ASP A 159 -2.43 10.36 14.00
N MET A 160 -1.48 9.45 14.26
CA MET A 160 -1.75 8.01 14.29
C MET A 160 -2.63 7.66 15.50
N PRO A 161 -3.67 6.82 15.33
CA PRO A 161 -4.47 6.36 16.45
C PRO A 161 -3.64 5.51 17.39
N ASP A 162 -3.66 5.82 18.69
CA ASP A 162 -3.00 5.01 19.70
C ASP A 162 -3.74 3.67 19.94
N GLU A 163 -3.12 2.75 20.69
CA GLU A 163 -3.70 1.44 21.02
C GLU A 163 -5.08 1.54 21.70
N LYS A 164 -5.33 2.59 22.47
CA LYS A 164 -6.59 2.74 23.22
C LYS A 164 -7.74 3.22 22.34
N HIS A 165 -7.43 3.91 21.25
CA HIS A 165 -8.40 4.50 20.33
C HIS A 165 -8.42 3.82 18.95
N ILE A 166 -7.65 2.74 18.77
CA ILE A 166 -7.55 2.03 17.48
C ILE A 166 -8.89 1.45 17.04
N ASP A 167 -9.67 0.88 17.96
CA ASP A 167 -10.98 0.30 17.67
C ASP A 167 -11.99 1.39 17.27
N ASP A 168 -11.92 2.56 17.92
CA ASP A 168 -12.74 3.72 17.57
C ASP A 168 -12.38 4.22 16.17
N ALA A 169 -11.08 4.32 15.85
CA ALA A 169 -10.58 4.72 14.54
C ALA A 169 -11.01 3.74 13.43
N ILE A 170 -11.01 2.43 13.70
CA ILE A 170 -11.49 1.41 12.76
C ILE A 170 -13.01 1.51 12.58
N SER A 171 -13.75 1.72 13.66
CA SER A 171 -15.21 1.76 13.62
C SER A 171 -15.76 2.84 12.69
N VAL A 172 -15.10 4.01 12.63
CA VAL A 172 -15.53 5.13 11.80
C VAL A 172 -15.31 4.89 10.30
N LEU A 173 -14.44 3.95 9.92
CA LEU A 173 -14.19 3.61 8.51
C LEU A 173 -15.43 3.01 7.84
N GLY A 174 -16.27 2.31 8.62
CA GLY A 174 -17.50 1.69 8.12
C GLY A 174 -17.26 0.58 7.09
N ILE A 175 -16.10 -0.09 7.15
CA ILE A 175 -15.70 -1.16 6.23
C ILE A 175 -16.10 -2.52 6.80
N LYS A 176 -16.65 -3.36 5.93
CA LYS A 176 -16.82 -4.79 6.16
C LYS A 176 -15.66 -5.51 5.50
N SER A 177 -14.84 -6.22 6.27
CA SER A 177 -13.68 -6.93 5.76
C SER A 177 -13.36 -8.18 6.58
N GLU A 178 -12.67 -9.12 5.95
CA GLU A 178 -12.00 -10.26 6.59
C GLU A 178 -10.48 -10.01 6.65
N PHE A 179 -9.75 -10.70 7.54
CA PHE A 179 -8.29 -10.56 7.72
C PHE A 179 -7.84 -9.18 8.23
N ASN A 180 -8.57 -8.70 9.23
CA ASN A 180 -8.39 -7.38 9.81
C ASN A 180 -7.18 -7.37 10.75
N GLU A 181 -6.15 -6.62 10.39
CA GLU A 181 -4.94 -6.46 11.18
C GLU A 181 -4.63 -4.96 11.38
N THR A 182 -3.97 -4.65 12.49
CA THR A 182 -3.54 -3.30 12.84
C THR A 182 -2.02 -3.22 12.86
N TYR A 183 -1.49 -1.99 12.83
CA TYR A 183 -0.05 -1.77 12.91
C TYR A 183 0.61 -2.35 14.17
N LEU A 184 -0.16 -2.52 15.25
CA LEU A 184 0.29 -3.08 16.53
C LEU A 184 0.76 -4.54 16.40
N TYR A 185 0.22 -5.29 15.43
CA TYR A 185 0.64 -6.67 15.19
C TYR A 185 2.10 -6.74 14.71
N GLU A 186 2.53 -5.76 13.90
CA GLU A 186 3.87 -5.74 13.34
C GLU A 186 4.92 -5.28 14.37
N GLU A 187 4.59 -4.33 15.24
CA GLU A 187 5.46 -3.96 16.37
C GLU A 187 5.74 -5.14 17.30
N GLN A 188 4.72 -5.98 17.55
CA GLN A 188 4.88 -7.22 18.31
C GLN A 188 5.73 -8.25 17.58
N PHE A 189 5.65 -8.29 16.24
CA PHE A 189 6.46 -9.21 15.44
C PHE A 189 7.94 -8.78 15.47
N TYR A 190 8.26 -7.52 15.15
CA TYR A 190 9.64 -7.02 15.16
C TYR A 190 10.29 -6.99 16.55
N SER A 191 9.54 -6.67 17.61
CA SER A 191 10.08 -6.73 18.97
C SER A 191 10.47 -8.16 19.39
N GLN A 192 9.76 -9.18 18.90
CA GLN A 192 10.14 -10.57 19.13
C GLN A 192 11.45 -10.96 18.41
N PHE A 193 11.73 -10.39 17.23
CA PHE A 193 12.99 -10.63 16.52
C PHE A 193 14.16 -9.80 17.06
N SER A 194 13.92 -8.55 17.46
CA SER A 194 14.94 -7.71 18.11
C SER A 194 15.48 -8.34 19.41
N MET A 195 14.63 -9.03 20.17
CA MET A 195 15.04 -9.77 21.37
C MET A 195 15.86 -11.04 21.09
N LEU A 196 15.96 -11.48 19.83
CA LEU A 196 16.77 -12.62 19.42
C LEU A 196 18.18 -12.22 18.92
N ASP A 197 18.37 -10.95 18.55
CA ASP A 197 19.66 -10.43 18.07
C ASP A 197 20.57 -9.89 19.20
N ASP A 198 20.05 -9.68 20.41
CA ASP A 198 20.84 -9.22 21.57
C ASP A 198 21.71 -10.31 22.23
N HIS A 199 21.81 -11.51 21.64
CA HIS A 199 22.62 -12.62 22.18
C HIS A 199 23.89 -12.96 21.40
N LYS A 200 24.35 -12.10 20.48
CA LYS A 200 25.70 -12.22 19.90
C LYS A 200 26.32 -10.86 19.63
N ASN A 201 26.96 -10.28 20.64
CA ASN A 201 28.09 -9.37 20.50
C ASN A 201 28.90 -9.39 21.81
N GLU A 202 29.42 -10.58 22.14
CA GLU A 202 30.58 -10.73 23.04
C GLU A 202 31.76 -11.22 22.20
N ASP A 203 32.17 -10.44 21.20
CA ASP A 203 33.45 -10.65 20.53
C ASP A 203 34.19 -9.29 20.56
N GLU A 204 34.84 -9.06 21.69
CA GLU A 204 36.27 -8.72 21.79
C GLU A 204 36.82 -7.81 20.66
N TYR A 205 36.66 -6.49 20.81
CA TYR A 205 37.56 -5.54 20.15
C TYR A 205 38.80 -5.39 21.04
N GLU A 206 39.87 -6.10 20.69
CA GLU A 206 41.21 -5.78 21.21
C GLU A 206 41.62 -4.40 20.67
N ASP A 207 41.95 -3.50 21.59
CA ASP A 207 42.43 -2.15 21.34
C ASP A 207 43.73 -2.15 20.50
N GLU A 208 43.70 -1.57 19.30
CA GLU A 208 44.94 -1.16 18.61
C GLU A 208 45.49 0.10 19.28
N GLU A 209 46.45 -0.10 20.19
CA GLU A 209 47.24 0.94 20.84
C GLU A 209 48.16 1.62 19.80
N TYR A 210 47.82 2.85 19.41
CA TYR A 210 48.72 3.74 18.66
C TYR A 210 49.85 4.19 19.58
N LEU A 211 51.04 3.60 19.41
CA LEU A 211 52.29 4.19 19.90
C LEU A 211 52.79 5.21 18.87
N ASP A 212 52.43 6.46 19.12
CA ASP A 212 53.26 7.60 18.76
C ASP A 212 54.61 7.46 19.48
N ASP A 213 55.71 7.44 18.73
CA ASP A 213 57.00 7.89 19.24
C ASP A 213 57.69 8.74 18.16
N GLU A 214 57.76 10.03 18.46
CA GLU A 214 58.63 11.01 17.82
C GLU A 214 60.11 10.63 18.05
N LEU A 215 60.92 10.56 16.99
CA LEU A 215 62.22 11.24 16.81
C LEU A 215 62.93 10.85 15.50
#